data_AF-A0A433BD96-F1
#
_entry.id   AF-A0A433BD96-F1
#
_cell.length_a   1.000
_cell.length_b   1.000
_cell.length_c   1.000
_cell.angle_alpha   90.00
_cell.angle_beta   90.00
_cell.angle_gamma   90.00
#
_symmetry.space_group_name_H-M   'P 1'
#
loop_
_entity.id
_entity.type
_entity.pdbx_description
1 polymer ?
#
loop_
_entity_poly.entity_id
_entity_poly.type
_entity_poly.pdbx_seq_one_letter_code
_entity_poly.pdbx_strand_id
1 'polypeptide(L)'
;MNEFRRLAAKIDQHMQQLAVQGISEPHAIINRMMGYVPDLHKIWVGTSDQQLMALSREFAGFYRYAVIMEEASEAERQKASRPYDGMAEFSEQHKQMGAQLLTAAATLERGFQAYSAGRNVQAFRPQLDELERLHKQWLLDLDAFKGSLRSQGAEPKVLDYVNEAFGRLAERIQQLAD
;
A
#
# COMPACT_ATOMS: atom_id res chain seq x y z
N MET A 1 17.31 -5.74 -12.08
CA MET A 1 16.27 -6.58 -12.71
C MET A 1 15.58 -7.53 -11.74
N ASN A 2 16.29 -8.41 -11.02
CA ASN A 2 15.63 -9.40 -10.14
C ASN A 2 14.76 -8.79 -9.04
N GLU A 3 15.16 -7.65 -8.47
CA GLU A 3 14.35 -6.94 -7.47
C GLU A 3 13.06 -6.37 -8.07
N PHE A 4 13.16 -5.54 -9.12
CA PHE A 4 11.98 -4.95 -9.77
C PHE A 4 11.01 -6.00 -10.31
N ARG A 5 11.53 -7.12 -10.83
CA ARG A 5 10.71 -8.27 -11.23
C ARG A 5 9.93 -8.86 -10.06
N ARG A 6 10.56 -9.01 -8.89
CA ARG A 6 9.89 -9.47 -7.66
C ARG A 6 8.82 -8.48 -7.19
N LEU A 7 9.09 -7.19 -7.24
CA LEU A 7 8.12 -6.15 -6.88
C LEU A 7 6.92 -6.14 -7.83
N ALA A 8 7.17 -6.20 -9.14
CA ALA A 8 6.11 -6.27 -10.15
C ALA A 8 5.26 -7.54 -9.98
N ALA A 9 5.89 -8.71 -9.79
CA ALA A 9 5.18 -9.96 -9.53
C ALA A 9 4.30 -9.89 -8.26
N LYS A 10 4.78 -9.24 -7.20
CA LYS A 10 4.04 -9.04 -5.96
C LYS A 10 2.79 -8.17 -6.16
N ILE A 11 2.91 -7.08 -6.92
CA ILE A 11 1.77 -6.22 -7.31
C ILE A 11 0.79 -7.01 -8.17
N ASP A 12 1.30 -7.73 -9.17
CA ASP A 12 0.52 -8.53 -10.10
C ASP A 12 -0.33 -9.59 -9.41
N GLN A 13 0.28 -10.34 -8.49
CA GLN A 13 -0.42 -11.35 -7.70
C GLN A 13 -1.58 -10.75 -6.91
N HIS A 14 -1.39 -9.57 -6.30
CA HIS A 14 -2.48 -8.95 -5.54
C HIS A 14 -3.58 -8.42 -6.46
N MET A 15 -3.23 -7.87 -7.62
CA MET A 15 -4.21 -7.48 -8.64
C MET A 15 -5.07 -8.65 -9.13
N GLN A 16 -4.46 -9.84 -9.28
CA GLN A 16 -5.20 -11.06 -9.61
C GLN A 16 -6.15 -11.48 -8.47
N GLN A 17 -5.72 -11.37 -7.21
CA GLN A 17 -6.58 -11.64 -6.05
C GLN A 17 -7.79 -10.69 -6.00
N LEU A 18 -7.59 -9.40 -6.25
CA LEU A 18 -8.68 -8.43 -6.34
C LEU A 18 -9.67 -8.77 -7.45
N ALA A 19 -9.17 -9.22 -8.61
CA ALA A 19 -10.03 -9.67 -9.70
C ALA A 19 -10.90 -10.88 -9.31
N VAL A 20 -10.34 -11.86 -8.59
CA VAL A 20 -11.10 -13.02 -8.05
C VAL A 20 -12.18 -12.57 -7.06
N GLN A 21 -11.94 -11.49 -6.31
CA GLN A 21 -12.92 -10.87 -5.41
C GLN A 21 -13.95 -9.98 -6.14
N GLY A 22 -13.89 -9.88 -7.47
CA GLY A 22 -14.77 -9.02 -8.26
C GLY A 22 -14.45 -7.52 -8.16
N ILE A 23 -13.27 -7.15 -7.64
CA ILE A 23 -12.84 -5.76 -7.48
C ILE A 23 -12.17 -5.30 -8.78
N SER A 24 -12.93 -4.59 -9.61
CA SER A 24 -12.47 -4.09 -10.92
C SER A 24 -12.39 -2.57 -11.02
N GLU A 25 -13.17 -1.83 -10.23
CA GLU A 25 -13.27 -0.37 -10.37
C GLU A 25 -11.96 0.36 -9.98
N PRO A 26 -11.48 1.35 -10.76
CA PRO A 26 -10.21 2.02 -10.51
C PRO A 26 -10.06 2.58 -9.09
N HIS A 27 -11.06 3.29 -8.58
CA HIS A 27 -11.03 3.84 -7.21
C HIS A 27 -10.99 2.76 -6.12
N ALA A 28 -11.67 1.63 -6.34
CA ALA A 28 -11.63 0.50 -5.42
C ALA A 28 -10.24 -0.17 -5.42
N ILE A 29 -9.64 -0.32 -6.61
CA ILE A 29 -8.28 -0.84 -6.77
C ILE A 29 -7.27 0.07 -6.07
N ILE A 30 -7.31 1.39 -6.29
CA ILE A 30 -6.39 2.34 -5.64
C ILE A 30 -6.45 2.19 -4.11
N ASN A 31 -7.65 2.10 -3.54
CA ASN A 31 -7.83 1.92 -2.10
C ASN A 31 -7.23 0.58 -1.61
N ARG A 32 -7.49 -0.52 -2.32
CA ARG A 32 -6.98 -1.86 -1.96
C ARG A 32 -5.47 -2.01 -2.20
N MET A 33 -4.92 -1.32 -3.19
CA MET A 33 -3.51 -1.40 -3.56
C MET A 33 -2.63 -0.35 -2.85
N MET A 34 -3.19 0.48 -1.95
CA MET A 34 -2.47 1.59 -1.31
C MET A 34 -1.15 1.18 -0.65
N GLY A 35 -1.11 0.00 0.00
CA GLY A 35 0.10 -0.52 0.63
C GLY A 35 1.24 -0.91 -0.35
N TYR A 36 0.96 -0.94 -1.66
CA TYR A 36 1.91 -1.26 -2.73
C TYR A 36 2.42 -0.02 -3.46
N VAL A 37 1.92 1.18 -3.15
CA VAL A 37 2.40 2.45 -3.73
C VAL A 37 3.92 2.62 -3.54
N PRO A 38 4.54 2.30 -2.39
CA PRO A 38 5.99 2.38 -2.25
C PRO A 38 6.76 1.45 -3.20
N ASP A 39 6.25 0.25 -3.45
CA ASP A 39 6.87 -0.72 -4.37
C ASP A 39 6.73 -0.24 -5.83
N LEU A 40 5.56 0.31 -6.19
CA LEU A 40 5.33 0.93 -7.50
C LEU A 40 6.27 2.12 -7.74
N HIS A 41 6.40 3.00 -6.74
CA HIS A 41 7.30 4.14 -6.81
C HIS A 41 8.75 3.71 -7.02
N LYS A 42 9.24 2.70 -6.28
CA LYS A 42 10.58 2.13 -6.46
C LYS A 42 10.81 1.60 -7.88
N ILE A 43 9.81 0.97 -8.49
CA ILE A 43 9.90 0.53 -9.89
C ILE A 43 10.02 1.74 -10.80
N TRP A 44 9.10 2.71 -10.70
CA TRP A 44 9.08 3.89 -11.58
C TRP A 44 10.37 4.70 -11.56
N VAL A 45 10.96 4.95 -10.39
CA VAL A 45 12.21 5.73 -10.30
C VAL A 45 13.46 4.89 -10.53
N GLY A 46 13.36 3.57 -10.45
CA GLY A 46 14.49 2.65 -10.48
C GLY A 46 14.71 1.92 -11.81
N THR A 47 13.74 1.94 -12.72
CA THR A 47 13.81 1.25 -14.02
C THR A 47 14.02 2.21 -15.19
N SER A 48 14.70 1.74 -16.24
CA SER A 48 14.63 2.40 -17.56
C SER A 48 13.32 2.07 -18.27
N ASP A 49 12.97 2.85 -19.30
CA ASP A 49 11.77 2.61 -20.13
C ASP A 49 11.73 1.18 -20.70
N GLN A 50 12.86 0.67 -21.19
CA GLN A 50 12.94 -0.69 -21.72
C GLN A 50 12.67 -1.74 -20.63
N GLN A 51 13.14 -1.52 -19.42
CA GLN A 51 12.90 -2.42 -18.29
C GLN A 51 11.44 -2.35 -17.84
N LEU A 52 10.86 -1.14 -17.75
CA LEU A 52 9.46 -0.94 -17.41
C LEU A 52 8.53 -1.58 -18.45
N MET A 53 8.86 -1.46 -19.74
CA MET A 53 8.15 -2.14 -20.83
C MET A 53 8.24 -3.67 -20.71
N ALA A 54 9.42 -4.20 -20.36
CA ALA A 54 9.58 -5.64 -20.16
C ALA A 54 8.72 -6.15 -19.00
N LEU A 55 8.75 -5.45 -17.85
CA LEU A 55 7.91 -5.78 -16.68
C LEU A 55 6.42 -5.69 -17.00
N SER A 56 6.00 -4.66 -17.76
CA SER A 56 4.60 -4.46 -18.14
C SER A 56 4.07 -5.57 -19.06
N ARG A 57 4.93 -6.13 -19.92
CA ARG A 57 4.60 -7.29 -20.77
C ARG A 57 4.54 -8.59 -19.99
N GLU A 58 5.41 -8.73 -19.00
CA GLU A 58 5.50 -9.95 -18.17
C GLU A 58 4.35 -10.04 -17.16
N PHE A 59 3.95 -8.91 -16.56
CA PHE A 59 3.00 -8.85 -15.46
C PHE A 59 1.81 -7.94 -15.79
N ALA A 60 0.76 -8.52 -16.37
CA ALA A 60 -0.40 -7.77 -16.87
C ALA A 60 -1.20 -7.04 -15.78
N GLY A 61 -1.32 -7.63 -14.58
CA GLY A 61 -1.93 -6.99 -13.41
C GLY A 61 -1.11 -5.83 -12.88
N PHE A 62 0.23 -5.96 -12.85
CA PHE A 62 1.12 -4.83 -12.55
C PHE A 62 0.95 -3.70 -13.56
N TYR A 63 0.97 -4.00 -14.86
CA TYR A 63 0.75 -3.00 -15.91
C TYR A 63 -0.58 -2.27 -15.73
N ARG A 64 -1.66 -3.02 -15.49
CA ARG A 64 -2.98 -2.45 -15.22
C ARG A 64 -2.98 -1.50 -14.02
N TYR A 65 -2.33 -1.89 -12.92
CA TYR A 65 -2.23 -1.02 -11.74
C TYR A 65 -1.42 0.24 -12.02
N ALA A 66 -0.31 0.13 -12.75
CA ALA A 66 0.50 1.28 -13.15
C ALA A 66 -0.30 2.28 -14.00
N VAL A 67 -1.10 1.79 -14.96
CA VAL A 67 -1.99 2.64 -15.78
C VAL A 67 -3.03 3.35 -14.90
N ILE A 68 -3.71 2.64 -14.00
CA ILE A 68 -4.70 3.23 -13.09
C ILE A 68 -4.07 4.36 -12.25
N MET A 69 -2.86 4.14 -11.74
CA MET A 69 -2.17 5.15 -10.93
C MET A 69 -1.70 6.34 -11.76
N GLU A 70 -1.27 6.13 -13.00
CA GLU A 70 -0.90 7.21 -13.93
C GLU A 70 -2.13 8.07 -14.29
N GLU A 71 -3.25 7.42 -14.65
CA GLU A 71 -4.52 8.10 -14.95
C GLU A 71 -5.04 8.89 -13.75
N ALA A 72 -4.98 8.32 -12.55
CA ALA A 72 -5.36 9.00 -11.32
C ALA A 72 -4.45 10.21 -11.02
N SER A 73 -3.14 10.06 -11.23
CA SER A 73 -2.16 11.14 -11.07
C SER A 73 -2.43 12.28 -12.06
N GLU A 74 -2.70 11.97 -13.32
CA GLU A 74 -3.00 12.95 -14.36
C GLU A 74 -4.34 13.67 -14.08
N ALA A 75 -5.38 12.93 -13.71
CA ALA A 75 -6.65 13.51 -13.28
C ALA A 75 -6.48 14.46 -12.07
N GLU A 76 -5.60 14.11 -11.13
CA GLU A 76 -5.29 14.96 -9.98
C GLU A 76 -4.53 16.23 -10.37
N ARG A 77 -3.62 16.15 -11.36
CA ARG A 77 -2.88 17.29 -11.91
C ARG A 77 -3.77 18.29 -12.65
N GLN A 78 -4.82 17.81 -13.30
CA GLN A 78 -5.74 18.65 -14.08
C GLN A 78 -6.73 19.45 -13.22
N LYS A 79 -6.81 19.18 -11.91
CA LYS A 79 -7.67 19.95 -11.00
C LYS A 79 -7.16 21.38 -10.86
N ALA A 80 -8.07 22.34 -11.02
CA ALA A 80 -7.78 23.77 -10.83
C ALA A 80 -7.34 24.09 -9.39
N SER A 81 -7.85 23.34 -8.42
CA SER A 81 -7.45 23.42 -7.01
C SER A 81 -7.72 22.09 -6.32
N ARG A 82 -6.88 21.73 -5.35
CA ARG A 82 -7.01 20.55 -4.50
C ARG A 82 -7.19 20.99 -3.05
N PRO A 83 -7.94 20.24 -2.24
CA PRO A 83 -8.16 20.64 -0.84
C PRO A 83 -6.88 20.62 0.01
N TYR A 84 -5.80 20.02 -0.47
CA TYR A 84 -4.49 19.96 0.18
C TYR A 84 -3.44 20.87 -0.49
N ASP A 85 -3.84 21.74 -1.42
CA ASP A 85 -2.95 22.77 -1.94
C ASP A 85 -2.47 23.70 -0.80
N GLY A 86 -1.19 24.05 -0.81
CA GLY A 86 -0.58 24.92 0.20
C GLY A 86 -0.16 24.21 1.51
N MET A 87 -0.49 22.93 1.67
CA MET A 87 0.02 22.14 2.79
C MET A 87 1.52 21.91 2.67
N ALA A 88 2.22 21.94 3.80
CA ALA A 88 3.63 21.59 3.85
C ALA A 88 3.85 20.12 3.44
N GLU A 89 4.86 19.88 2.61
CA GLU A 89 5.30 18.53 2.32
C GLU A 89 5.82 17.84 3.59
N PHE A 90 5.64 16.52 3.65
CA PHE A 90 6.31 15.72 4.67
C PHE A 90 7.83 15.80 4.52
N SER A 91 8.53 15.83 5.66
CA SER A 91 9.97 15.62 5.67
C SER A 91 10.33 14.25 5.09
N GLU A 92 11.55 14.10 4.58
CA GLU A 92 12.01 12.82 4.03
C GLU A 92 11.92 11.68 5.06
N GLN A 93 12.17 11.96 6.33
CA GLN A 93 11.97 11.00 7.42
C GLN A 93 10.50 10.54 7.49
N HIS A 94 9.54 11.46 7.45
CA HIS A 94 8.12 11.10 7.51
C HIS A 94 7.63 10.41 6.24
N LYS A 95 8.15 10.77 5.06
CA LYS A 95 7.90 10.04 3.81
C LYS A 95 8.39 8.58 3.93
N GLN A 96 9.57 8.35 4.50
CA GLN A 96 10.11 7.01 4.75
C GLN A 96 9.28 6.22 5.76
N MET A 97 8.90 6.83 6.89
CA MET A 97 8.04 6.19 7.89
C MET A 97 6.69 5.78 7.29
N GLY A 98 6.04 6.68 6.55
CA GLY A 98 4.78 6.40 5.85
C GLY A 98 4.91 5.26 4.84
N ALA A 99 5.98 5.26 4.04
CA ALA A 99 6.25 4.19 3.07
C ALA A 99 6.47 2.82 3.75
N GLN A 100 7.17 2.79 4.89
CA GLN A 100 7.37 1.58 5.69
C GLN A 100 6.03 1.05 6.24
N LEU A 101 5.20 1.94 6.81
CA LEU A 101 3.88 1.58 7.31
C LEU A 101 2.97 1.01 6.22
N LEU A 102 2.96 1.61 5.02
CA LEU A 102 2.20 1.11 3.87
C LEU A 102 2.69 -0.28 3.44
N THR A 103 4.00 -0.48 3.37
CA THR A 103 4.61 -1.76 2.98
C THR A 103 4.33 -2.86 4.01
N ALA A 104 4.40 -2.53 5.29
CA ALA A 104 4.07 -3.42 6.39
C ALA A 104 2.58 -3.80 6.38
N ALA A 105 1.68 -2.83 6.17
CA ALA A 105 0.24 -3.06 6.04
C ALA A 105 -0.07 -4.04 4.90
N ALA A 106 0.51 -3.85 3.72
CA ALA A 106 0.34 -4.78 2.60
C ALA A 106 0.85 -6.19 2.92
N THR A 107 1.89 -6.31 3.76
CA THR A 107 2.45 -7.60 4.17
C THR A 107 1.55 -8.31 5.16
N LEU A 108 0.98 -7.58 6.12
CA LEU A 108 -0.03 -8.09 7.04
C LEU A 108 -1.29 -8.54 6.30
N GLU A 109 -1.84 -7.70 5.43
CA GLU A 109 -3.04 -8.01 4.64
C GLU A 109 -2.85 -9.30 3.81
N ARG A 110 -1.74 -9.43 3.09
CA ARG A 110 -1.43 -10.67 2.36
C ARG A 110 -1.24 -11.87 3.28
N GLY A 111 -0.59 -11.67 4.42
CA GLY A 111 -0.31 -12.73 5.39
C GLY A 111 -1.60 -13.33 5.95
N PHE A 112 -2.51 -12.48 6.43
CA PHE A 112 -3.80 -12.92 6.94
C PHE A 112 -4.68 -13.51 5.82
N GLN A 113 -4.72 -12.91 4.63
CA GLN A 113 -5.46 -13.48 3.49
C GLN A 113 -4.97 -14.89 3.11
N ALA A 114 -3.66 -15.12 3.10
CA ALA A 114 -3.09 -16.43 2.82
C ALA A 114 -3.48 -17.47 3.88
N TYR A 115 -3.55 -17.04 5.15
CA TYR A 115 -4.04 -17.88 6.24
C TYR A 115 -5.52 -18.24 6.08
N SER A 116 -6.40 -17.27 5.80
CA SER A 116 -7.83 -17.53 5.60
C SER A 116 -8.11 -18.48 4.42
N ALA A 117 -7.24 -18.49 3.39
CA ALA A 117 -7.34 -19.39 2.25
C ALA A 117 -6.78 -20.81 2.54
N GLY A 118 -5.92 -20.97 3.54
CA GLY A 118 -5.23 -22.22 3.89
C GLY A 118 -6.05 -23.11 4.83
N ARG A 119 -6.60 -24.22 4.33
CA ARG A 119 -7.48 -25.15 5.08
C ARG A 119 -6.84 -25.98 6.21
N ASN A 120 -5.68 -25.61 6.79
CA ASN A 120 -5.04 -26.46 7.82
C ASN A 120 -4.48 -25.69 9.03
N VAL A 121 -5.41 -25.20 9.87
CA VAL A 121 -5.23 -24.31 11.03
C VAL A 121 -4.09 -24.69 11.98
N GLN A 122 -3.81 -25.98 12.22
CA GLN A 122 -2.79 -26.39 13.20
C GLN A 122 -1.34 -26.23 12.71
N ALA A 123 -1.08 -26.43 11.41
CA ALA A 123 0.27 -26.33 10.85
C ALA A 123 0.75 -24.88 10.70
N PHE A 124 -0.17 -23.91 10.75
CA PHE A 124 0.08 -22.49 10.53
C PHE A 124 0.06 -21.65 11.80
N ARG A 125 -0.09 -22.27 12.98
CA ARG A 125 -0.21 -21.55 14.26
C ARG A 125 1.01 -20.65 14.56
N PRO A 126 2.28 -21.10 14.41
CA PRO A 126 3.43 -20.23 14.64
C PRO A 126 3.49 -19.03 13.68
N GLN A 127 3.03 -19.19 12.44
CA GLN A 127 2.97 -18.12 11.46
C GLN A 127 1.85 -17.12 11.80
N LEU A 128 0.74 -17.59 12.35
CA LEU A 128 -0.34 -16.74 12.83
C LEU A 128 0.09 -15.92 14.05
N ASP A 129 0.73 -16.55 15.04
CA ASP A 129 1.24 -15.86 16.24
C ASP A 129 2.22 -14.72 15.84
N GLU A 130 3.05 -14.96 14.82
CA GLU A 130 3.95 -13.95 14.27
C GLU A 130 3.20 -12.84 13.53
N LEU A 131 2.17 -13.16 12.73
CA LEU A 131 1.34 -12.14 12.07
C LEU A 131 0.60 -11.26 13.08
N GLU A 132 0.08 -11.83 14.16
CA GLU A 132 -0.55 -11.09 15.25
C GLU A 132 0.45 -10.17 15.95
N ARG A 133 1.66 -10.65 16.21
CA ARG A 133 2.73 -9.84 16.80
C ARG A 133 3.11 -8.66 15.88
N LEU A 134 3.26 -8.92 14.59
CA LEU A 134 3.55 -7.89 13.59
C LEU A 134 2.38 -6.89 13.45
N HIS A 135 1.13 -7.34 13.57
CA HIS A 135 -0.03 -6.46 13.55
C HIS A 135 -0.03 -5.51 14.74
N LYS A 136 0.21 -6.01 15.96
CA LYS A 136 0.34 -5.19 17.17
C LYS A 136 1.48 -4.17 17.04
N GLN A 137 2.62 -4.59 16.51
CA GLN A 137 3.75 -3.69 16.26
C GLN A 137 3.39 -2.60 15.25
N TRP A 138 2.71 -2.96 14.16
CA TRP A 138 2.31 -2.00 13.13
C TRP A 138 1.35 -0.92 13.67
N LEU A 139 0.42 -1.29 14.57
CA LEU A 139 -0.45 -0.33 15.24
C LEU A 139 0.34 0.66 16.13
N LEU A 140 1.35 0.17 16.85
CA LEU A 140 2.24 1.02 17.65
C LEU A 140 3.06 1.96 16.77
N ASP A 141 3.61 1.46 15.67
CA ASP A 141 4.40 2.25 14.72
C ASP A 141 3.53 3.33 14.05
N LEU A 142 2.27 3.02 13.74
CA LEU A 142 1.30 3.97 13.20
C LEU A 142 0.98 5.08 14.19
N ASP A 143 0.78 4.76 15.47
CA ASP A 143 0.54 5.79 16.49
C ASP A 143 1.80 6.66 16.70
N ALA A 144 2.99 6.05 16.74
CA ALA A 144 4.25 6.78 16.83
C ALA A 144 4.46 7.74 15.65
N PHE A 145 4.13 7.32 14.43
CA PHE A 145 4.16 8.18 13.24
C PHE A 145 3.19 9.36 13.35
N LYS A 146 1.94 9.12 13.78
CA LYS A 146 0.97 10.20 14.00
C LYS A 146 1.44 11.14 15.12
N GLY A 147 2.06 10.61 16.17
CA GLY A 147 2.66 11.37 17.26
C GLY A 147 3.82 12.26 16.81
N SER A 148 4.69 11.76 15.92
CA SER A 148 5.82 12.54 15.39
C SER A 148 5.37 13.67 14.46
N LEU A 149 4.32 13.46 13.67
CA LEU A 149 3.69 14.53 12.88
C LEU A 149 3.12 15.63 13.79
N ARG A 150 2.41 15.25 14.86
CA ARG A 150 1.88 16.20 15.85
C ARG A 150 2.98 17.00 16.52
N SER A 151 4.07 16.36 16.94
CA SER A 151 5.17 17.06 17.64
C SER A 151 5.93 18.05 16.76
N GLN A 152 5.91 17.84 15.44
CA GLN A 152 6.44 18.80 14.45
C GLN A 152 5.44 19.88 14.03
N GLY A 153 4.28 19.94 14.68
CA GLY A 153 3.27 20.97 14.41
C GLY A 153 2.51 20.77 13.11
N ALA A 154 2.37 19.53 12.62
CA ALA A 154 1.55 19.24 11.46
C ALA A 154 0.11 19.77 11.66
N GLU A 155 -0.42 20.42 10.63
CA GLU A 155 -1.78 20.96 10.66
C GLU A 155 -2.81 19.84 10.91
N PRO A 156 -3.93 20.09 11.62
CA PRO A 156 -4.95 19.08 11.88
C PRO A 156 -5.42 18.34 10.62
N LYS A 157 -5.58 19.09 9.52
CA LYS A 157 -6.03 18.55 8.23
C LYS A 157 -5.05 17.55 7.61
N VAL A 158 -3.75 17.66 7.90
CA VAL A 158 -2.75 16.66 7.49
C VAL A 158 -3.00 15.33 8.22
N LEU A 159 -3.33 15.38 9.51
CA LEU A 159 -3.66 14.20 10.28
C LEU A 159 -4.97 13.56 9.81
N ASP A 160 -5.95 14.35 9.36
CA ASP A 160 -7.19 13.82 8.78
C ASP A 160 -6.92 12.94 7.55
N TYR A 161 -6.04 13.38 6.64
CA TYR A 161 -5.65 12.56 5.49
C TYR A 161 -4.87 11.30 5.89
N VAL A 162 -3.95 11.41 6.86
CA VAL A 162 -3.21 10.26 7.40
C VAL A 162 -4.18 9.27 8.04
N ASN A 163 -5.18 9.75 8.79
CA ASN A 163 -6.20 8.93 9.41
C ASN A 163 -7.10 8.26 8.36
N GLU A 164 -7.49 8.97 7.30
CA GLU A 164 -8.28 8.37 6.24
C GLU A 164 -7.51 7.26 5.50
N ALA A 165 -6.26 7.54 5.11
CA ALA A 165 -5.44 6.59 4.36
C ALA A 165 -5.12 5.33 5.19
N PHE A 166 -4.59 5.51 6.40
CA PHE A 166 -4.21 4.38 7.26
C PHE A 166 -5.39 3.74 7.99
N GLY A 167 -6.47 4.48 8.24
CA GLY A 167 -7.68 3.95 8.89
C GLY A 167 -8.32 2.84 8.07
N ARG A 168 -8.48 3.04 6.76
CA ARG A 168 -9.02 2.02 5.86
C ARG A 168 -8.13 0.77 5.77
N LEU A 169 -6.81 0.92 5.91
CA LEU A 169 -5.87 -0.20 5.98
C LEU A 169 -6.01 -0.96 7.31
N ALA A 170 -6.06 -0.23 8.43
CA ALA A 170 -6.23 -0.81 9.76
C ALA A 170 -7.53 -1.60 9.87
N GLU A 171 -8.65 -1.05 9.40
CA GLU A 171 -9.95 -1.73 9.39
C GLU A 171 -9.89 -3.05 8.61
N ARG A 172 -9.27 -3.05 7.43
CA ARG A 172 -9.13 -4.28 6.63
C ARG A 172 -8.25 -5.33 7.29
N ILE A 173 -7.11 -4.91 7.85
CA ILE A 173 -6.20 -5.85 8.53
C ILE A 173 -6.90 -6.44 9.75
N GLN A 174 -7.64 -5.64 10.51
CA GLN A 174 -8.43 -6.12 11.65
C GLN A 174 -9.48 -7.15 11.22
N GLN A 175 -10.25 -6.87 10.17
CA GLN A 175 -11.26 -7.81 9.64
C GLN A 175 -10.69 -9.15 9.16
N LEU A 176 -9.40 -9.18 8.78
CA LEU A 176 -8.71 -10.39 8.37
C LEU A 176 -8.06 -11.13 9.54
N ALA A 177 -7.81 -10.43 10.64
CA ALA A 177 -7.22 -10.97 11.87
C ALA A 177 -8.28 -11.57 12.82
N ASP A 178 -9.54 -11.12 12.71
CA ASP A 178 -10.71 -11.65 13.42
C ASP A 178 -11.25 -12.95 12.80
#